data_AF-A0A0X3YD23-F1
#
_entry.id   AF-A0A0X3YD23-F1
#
_cell.length_a   1.000
_cell.length_b   1.000
_cell.length_c   1.000
_cell.angle_alpha   90.00
_cell.angle_beta   90.00
_cell.angle_gamma   90.00
#
_symmetry.space_group_name_H-M   'P 1'
#
loop_
_entity.id
_entity.type
_entity.pdbx_description
1 polymer ?
#
loop_
_entity_poly.entity_id
_entity_poly.type
_entity_poly.pdbx_seq_one_letter_code
_entity_poly.pdbx_strand_id
1 'polypeptide(L)'
;MNWLYFFILIIINFFAFFAYRKLLLLRSISQIQAEVELEMHSRAHKLLVQRDQLEVGLVKDAADEADEKWKGDLAEYMEEFEQEALLRSKKRLNRV
;
A
#
# COMPACT_ATOMS: atom_id res chain seq x y z
N MET A 1 49.59 16.83 2.75
CA MET A 1 49.01 15.77 1.89
C MET A 1 48.11 14.80 2.67
N ASN A 2 48.57 14.11 3.73
CA ASN A 2 47.77 13.12 4.47
C ASN A 2 46.48 13.65 5.09
N TRP A 3 46.49 14.86 5.64
CA TRP A 3 45.28 15.48 6.21
C TRP A 3 44.18 15.68 5.18
N LEU A 4 44.53 16.00 3.93
CA LEU A 4 43.57 16.23 2.86
C LEU A 4 42.86 14.91 2.49
N TYR A 5 43.62 13.81 2.38
CA TYR A 5 43.05 12.48 2.18
C TYR A 5 42.17 12.03 3.35
N PHE A 6 42.57 12.35 4.58
CA PHE A 6 41.78 12.04 5.77
C PHE A 6 40.43 12.78 5.75
N PHE A 7 40.41 14.07 5.41
CA PHE A 7 39.16 14.82 5.27
C PHE A 7 38.28 14.29 4.14
N ILE A 8 38.86 13.93 2.99
CA ILE A 8 38.11 13.31 1.88
C ILE A 8 37.46 12.00 2.33
N LEU A 9 38.19 11.14 3.06
CA LEU A 9 37.66 9.88 3.56
C LEU A 9 36.50 10.10 4.54
N ILE A 10 36.59 11.09 5.43
CA ILE A 10 35.50 11.44 6.35
C ILE A 10 34.27 11.90 5.56
N ILE A 11 34.46 12.77 4.58
CA ILE A 11 33.36 13.31 3.76
C ILE A 11 32.66 12.19 2.98
N ILE A 12 33.43 11.28 2.36
CA ILE A 12 32.87 10.13 1.63
C ILE A 12 32.08 9.22 2.58
N ASN A 13 32.62 8.91 3.76
CA ASN A 13 31.90 8.08 4.74
C ASN A 13 30.63 8.76 5.24
N PHE A 14 30.66 10.08 5.45
CA PHE A 14 29.49 10.85 5.83
C PHE A 14 28.40 10.78 4.74
N PHE A 15 28.75 11.02 3.47
CA PHE A 15 27.81 10.89 2.36
C PHE A 15 27.28 9.46 2.20
N ALA A 16 28.15 8.46 2.34
CA ALA A 16 27.75 7.05 2.29
C ALA A 16 26.74 6.70 3.40
N PHE A 17 26.97 7.20 4.62
CA PHE A 17 26.03 7.03 5.73
C PHE A 17 24.68 7.70 5.46
N PHE A 18 24.68 8.92 4.93
CA PHE A 18 23.45 9.62 4.55
C PHE A 18 22.67 8.89 3.45
N ALA A 19 23.37 8.41 2.41
CA ALA A 19 22.77 7.63 1.34
C ALA A 19 22.18 6.32 1.87
N TYR A 20 22.91 5.59 2.72
CA TYR A 20 22.44 4.36 3.34
C TYR A 20 21.16 4.58 4.17
N ARG A 21 21.13 5.62 5.00
CA ARG A 21 19.94 6.00 5.78
C ARG A 21 18.74 6.32 4.88
N LYS A 22 18.94 7.08 3.80
CA LYS A 22 17.87 7.36 2.85
C LYS A 22 17.36 6.11 2.15
N LEU A 23 18.26 5.23 1.70
CA LEU A 23 17.89 3.98 1.02
C LEU A 23 17.11 3.04 1.95
N LEU A 24 17.49 2.93 3.21
CA LEU A 24 16.73 2.16 4.21
C LEU A 24 15.30 2.68 4.38
N LEU A 25 15.12 4.00 4.49
CA LEU A 25 13.80 4.61 4.60
C LEU A 25 12.95 4.40 3.34
N LEU A 26 13.57 4.47 2.15
CA LEU A 26 12.87 4.20 0.89
C LEU A 26 12.45 2.73 0.80
N ARG A 27 13.29 1.80 1.27
CA ARG A 27 12.99 0.37 1.30
C ARG A 27 11.79 0.04 2.19
N SER A 28 11.75 0.57 3.42
CA SER A 28 10.61 0.32 4.32
C SER A 28 9.32 0.91 3.77
N ILE A 29 9.36 2.11 3.20
CA ILE A 29 8.21 2.73 2.52
C ILE A 29 7.71 1.87 1.36
N SER A 30 8.62 1.32 0.55
CA SER A 30 8.28 0.46 -0.58
C SER A 30 7.62 -0.84 -0.13
N GLN A 31 8.09 -1.42 0.97
CA GLN A 31 7.53 -2.65 1.52
C GLN A 31 6.12 -2.43 2.08
N ILE A 32 5.92 -1.36 2.87
CA ILE A 32 4.60 -1.01 3.41
C ILE A 32 3.60 -0.77 2.27
N GLN A 33 4.01 -0.10 1.19
CA GLN A 33 3.14 0.11 0.04
C GLN A 33 2.76 -1.20 -0.66
N ALA A 34 3.71 -2.13 -0.80
CA ALA A 34 3.44 -3.42 -1.42
C ALA A 34 2.51 -4.30 -0.55
N GLU A 35 2.69 -4.29 0.76
CA GLU A 35 1.83 -5.04 1.70
C GLU A 35 0.39 -4.53 1.65
N VAL A 36 0.20 -3.21 1.69
CA VAL A 36 -1.11 -2.56 1.60
C VAL A 36 -1.80 -2.84 0.26
N GLU A 37 -1.07 -2.76 -0.85
CA GLU A 37 -1.62 -3.10 -2.17
C GLU A 37 -2.05 -4.57 -2.25
N LEU A 38 -1.31 -5.47 -1.62
CA LEU A 38 -1.63 -6.90 -1.57
C LEU A 38 -2.87 -7.17 -0.70
N GLU A 39 -3.01 -6.46 0.42
CA GLU A 39 -4.20 -6.49 1.28
C GLU A 39 -5.45 -6.01 0.54
N MET A 40 -5.36 -4.86 -0.15
CA MET A 40 -6.46 -4.32 -0.96
C MET A 40 -6.86 -5.26 -2.09
N HIS A 41 -5.90 -5.91 -2.75
CA HIS A 41 -6.19 -6.92 -3.76
C HIS A 41 -6.86 -8.17 -3.17
N SER A 42 -6.42 -8.62 -2.00
CA SER A 42 -7.03 -9.76 -1.30
C SER A 42 -8.47 -9.48 -0.90
N ARG A 43 -8.75 -8.28 -0.37
CA ARG A 43 -10.11 -7.84 0.00
C ARG A 43 -11.02 -7.73 -1.22
N ALA A 44 -10.54 -7.15 -2.33
CA ALA A 44 -11.27 -7.13 -3.60
C ALA A 44 -11.61 -8.54 -4.10
N HIS A 45 -10.64 -9.46 -4.06
CA HIS A 45 -10.85 -10.82 -4.51
C HIS A 45 -11.91 -11.53 -3.67
N LYS A 46 -11.91 -11.36 -2.35
CA LYS A 46 -12.95 -11.92 -1.47
C LYS A 46 -14.34 -11.37 -1.81
N LEU A 47 -14.45 -10.06 -2.05
CA LEU A 47 -15.72 -9.44 -2.45
C LEU A 47 -16.24 -9.99 -3.77
N LEU A 48 -15.36 -10.22 -4.75
CA LEU A 48 -15.72 -10.84 -6.03
C LEU A 48 -16.19 -12.29 -5.85
N VAL A 49 -15.48 -13.08 -5.05
CA VAL A 49 -15.89 -14.47 -4.76
C VAL A 49 -17.24 -14.52 -4.04
N GLN A 50 -17.47 -13.61 -3.09
CA GLN A 50 -18.77 -13.50 -2.42
C GLN A 50 -19.88 -13.11 -3.40
N ARG A 51 -19.59 -12.21 -4.35
CA ARG A 51 -20.54 -11.83 -5.40
C ARG A 51 -20.91 -13.03 -6.26
N ASP A 52 -19.93 -13.78 -6.74
CA ASP A 52 -20.15 -14.99 -7.55
C ASP A 52 -21.00 -16.03 -6.78
N GLN A 53 -20.75 -16.21 -5.49
CA GLN A 53 -21.54 -17.13 -4.65
C GLN A 53 -23.00 -16.70 -4.49
N LEU A 54 -23.25 -15.39 -4.41
CA LEU A 54 -24.61 -14.83 -4.38
C LEU A 54 -25.32 -15.00 -5.73
N GLU A 55 -24.62 -14.72 -6.84
CA GLU A 55 -25.19 -14.83 -8.20
C GLU A 55 -25.52 -16.26 -8.62
N VAL A 56 -24.72 -17.25 -8.19
CA VAL A 56 -24.99 -18.67 -8.42
C VAL A 56 -26.18 -19.19 -7.57
N GLY A 57 -26.75 -18.37 -6.70
CA GLY A 57 -27.94 -18.72 -5.92
C GLY A 57 -27.69 -19.81 -4.88
N LEU A 58 -26.44 -19.91 -4.38
CA LEU A 58 -26.08 -20.82 -3.29
C LEU A 58 -26.71 -20.40 -1.95
N VAL A 59 -27.09 -19.13 -1.80
CA VAL A 59 -27.73 -18.57 -0.60
C VAL A 59 -29.22 -18.35 -0.89
N LYS A 60 -30.03 -19.42 -0.77
CA LYS A 60 -31.46 -19.38 -1.16
C LYS A 60 -32.40 -18.75 -0.14
N ASP A 61 -32.00 -18.68 1.14
CA ASP A 61 -32.92 -18.28 2.24
C ASP A 61 -32.64 -16.87 2.81
N ALA A 62 -31.60 -16.18 2.34
CA ALA A 62 -31.23 -14.83 2.81
C ALA A 62 -30.52 -13.98 1.73
N ALA A 63 -30.84 -14.22 0.45
CA ALA A 63 -30.16 -13.60 -0.70
C ALA A 63 -30.18 -12.06 -0.64
N ASP A 64 -31.32 -11.46 -0.28
CA ASP A 64 -31.48 -10.01 -0.25
C ASP A 64 -30.67 -9.37 0.89
N GLU A 65 -30.64 -9.99 2.07
CA GLU A 65 -29.86 -9.48 3.22
C GLU A 65 -28.35 -9.65 2.99
N ALA A 66 -27.94 -10.75 2.35
CA ALA A 66 -26.55 -10.98 1.99
C ALA A 66 -26.09 -10.08 0.82
N ASP A 67 -26.97 -9.74 -0.12
CA ASP A 67 -26.70 -8.78 -1.19
C ASP A 67 -26.55 -7.34 -0.65
N GLU A 68 -27.44 -6.91 0.26
CA GLU A 68 -27.32 -5.61 0.91
C GLU A 68 -26.07 -5.51 1.78
N LYS A 69 -25.72 -6.58 2.51
CA LYS A 69 -24.46 -6.64 3.26
C LYS A 69 -23.25 -6.55 2.32
N TRP A 70 -23.26 -7.28 1.21
CA TRP A 70 -22.17 -7.25 0.23
C TRP A 70 -22.00 -5.85 -0.39
N LYS A 71 -23.11 -5.15 -0.69
CA LYS A 71 -23.06 -3.75 -1.15
C LYS A 71 -22.44 -2.82 -0.12
N GLY A 72 -22.77 -3.01 1.17
CA GLY A 72 -22.16 -2.27 2.28
C GLY A 72 -20.65 -2.51 2.38
N ASP A 73 -20.24 -3.78 2.37
CA ASP A 73 -18.83 -4.17 2.44
C ASP A 73 -18.05 -3.66 1.20
N LEU A 74 -18.68 -3.62 0.03
CA LEU A 74 -18.12 -3.04 -1.19
C LEU A 74 -17.97 -1.52 -1.09
N ALA A 75 -18.98 -0.82 -0.56
CA ALA A 75 -18.93 0.62 -0.40
C ALA A 75 -17.80 1.05 0.56
N GLU A 76 -17.65 0.33 1.67
CA GLU A 76 -16.55 0.55 2.62
C GLU A 76 -15.19 0.29 1.94
N TYR A 77 -15.06 -0.80 1.19
CA TYR A 77 -13.85 -1.08 0.43
C TYR A 77 -13.51 0.01 -0.58
N MET A 78 -14.50 0.52 -1.31
CA MET A 78 -14.30 1.60 -2.29
C MET A 78 -13.87 2.91 -1.62
N GLU A 79 -14.45 3.26 -0.47
CA GLU A 79 -14.05 4.43 0.30
C GLU A 79 -12.59 4.33 0.76
N GLU A 80 -12.19 3.19 1.34
CA GLU A 80 -10.80 2.96 1.75
C GLU A 80 -9.84 3.01 0.56
N PHE A 81 -10.21 2.42 -0.57
CA PHE A 81 -9.41 2.43 -1.79
C PHE A 81 -9.17 3.86 -2.31
N GLU A 82 -10.21 4.70 -2.33
CA GLU A 82 -10.09 6.11 -2.72
C GLU A 82 -9.22 6.91 -1.75
N GLN A 83 -9.37 6.68 -0.44
CA GLN A 83 -8.53 7.33 0.58
C GLN A 83 -7.05 6.95 0.39
N GLU A 84 -6.75 5.67 0.13
CA GLU A 84 -5.39 5.24 -0.17
C GLU A 84 -4.84 5.83 -1.47
N ALA A 85 -5.65 5.88 -2.52
CA ALA A 85 -5.26 6.48 -3.79
C ALA A 85 -4.91 7.97 -3.60
N LEU A 86 -5.70 8.70 -2.81
CA LEU A 86 -5.41 10.09 -2.43
C LEU A 86 -4.11 10.21 -1.62
N LEU A 87 -3.86 9.31 -0.68
CA LEU A 87 -2.60 9.29 0.09
C LEU A 87 -1.39 9.01 -0.81
N ARG A 88 -1.51 8.07 -1.76
CA ARG A 88 -0.47 7.77 -2.76
C ARG A 88 -0.21 8.97 -3.67
N SER A 89 -1.26 9.67 -4.10
CA SER A 89 -1.17 10.89 -4.90
C SER A 89 -0.45 12.02 -4.14
N LYS A 90 -0.88 12.32 -2.90
CA LYS A 90 -0.22 13.32 -2.04
C LYS A 90 1.25 13.01 -1.78
N LYS A 91 1.57 11.73 -1.54
CA LYS A 91 2.95 11.29 -1.30
C LYS A 91 3.83 11.39 -2.55
N ARG A 92 3.26 11.18 -3.75
CA ARG A 92 3.95 11.37 -5.03
C ARG A 92 4.24 12.86 -5.28
N LEU A 93 3.27 13.73 -5.01
CA LEU A 93 3.42 15.19 -5.13
C LEU A 93 4.49 15.74 -4.17
N ASN A 94 4.60 15.23 -2.95
CA ASN A 94 5.64 15.63 -2.00
C ASN A 94 7.04 15.04 -2.27
N ARG A 95 7.18 14.14 -3.26
CA ARG A 95 8.45 13.50 -3.64
C ARG A 95 9.13 14.16 -4.85
N VAL A 96 8.40 14.98 -5.61
CA VAL A 96 8.88 15.77 -6.76
C VAL A 96 9.17 17.18 -6.30
#